data_AF-A0A6I5NTM7-F1
#
_entry.id   AF-A0A6I5NTM7-F1
#
_cell.length_a   1.000
_cell.length_b   1.000
_cell.length_c   1.000
_cell.angle_alpha   90.00
_cell.angle_beta   90.00
_cell.angle_gamma   90.00
#
_symmetry.space_group_name_H-M   'P 1'
#
loop_
_entity.id
_entity.type
_entity.pdbx_description
1 polymer ?
#
loop_
_entity_poly.entity_id
_entity_poly.type
_entity_poly.pdbx_seq_one_letter_code
_entity_poly.pdbx_strand_id
1 'polypeptide(L)'
;MAQTSASSPTNERIVQVWIDDPARVALDFDEPLCPAVAESDCISGNPSVIHLRRIQGLDFEHLPSASGTLLTVITEATHGERHLYEFRIEFGDGDPDYHTVAVQPSSPIHSLLGPGDVRRGLEIAASRDLIRPEQDLWNRLKTFLDLTQQGLEIPIASEHAGVSLELITQLAEWGARARDDPPLTSTDR
;
A
#
# COMPACT_ATOMS: atom_id res chain seq x y z
N MET A 1 -6.81 27.85 -0.97
CA MET A 1 -7.85 26.87 -0.62
C MET A 1 -7.66 25.66 -1.51
N ALA A 2 -7.22 24.54 -0.93
CA ALA A 2 -7.20 23.25 -1.61
C ALA A 2 -7.80 22.26 -0.62
N GLN A 3 -8.96 21.71 -0.99
CA GLN A 3 -9.57 20.57 -0.33
C GLN A 3 -9.19 19.37 -1.17
N THR A 4 -8.43 18.45 -0.58
CA THR A 4 -8.28 17.09 -1.10
C THR A 4 -8.20 16.16 0.10
N SER A 5 -9.34 15.63 0.52
CA SER A 5 -9.41 14.57 1.52
C SER A 5 -9.96 13.34 0.82
N ALA A 6 -9.08 12.42 0.45
CA ALA A 6 -9.44 11.05 0.10
C ALA A 6 -8.47 10.14 0.85
N SER A 7 -8.69 9.98 2.15
CA SER A 7 -8.08 8.92 2.95
C SER A 7 -9.07 7.76 2.99
N SER A 8 -8.80 6.69 2.25
CA SER A 8 -9.36 5.39 2.60
C SER A 8 -8.43 4.82 3.67
N PRO A 9 -8.82 4.81 4.96
CA PRO A 9 -7.96 4.26 6.01
C PRO A 9 -7.77 2.76 5.75
N THR A 10 -6.57 2.24 6.02
CA THR A 10 -6.23 0.81 5.96
C THR A 10 -7.12 -0.09 6.85
N ASN A 11 -8.04 0.48 7.63
CA ASN A 11 -8.82 -0.19 8.69
C ASN A 11 -7.90 -1.00 9.64
N GLU A 12 -6.67 -0.51 9.77
CA GLU A 12 -5.62 -1.01 10.64
C GLU A 12 -5.44 -0.04 11.80
N ARG A 13 -5.20 -0.58 12.99
CA ARG A 13 -4.81 0.20 14.17
C ARG A 13 -3.31 0.06 14.41
N ILE A 14 -2.67 1.13 14.87
CA ILE A 14 -1.27 1.09 15.28
C ILE A 14 -1.18 0.34 16.60
N VAL A 15 -0.29 -0.65 16.67
CA VAL A 15 -0.06 -1.44 17.89
C VAL A 15 1.34 -1.29 18.48
N GLN A 16 2.32 -0.88 17.66
CA GLN A 16 3.67 -0.63 18.14
C GLN A 16 4.40 0.32 17.20
N VAL A 17 5.19 1.24 17.75
CA VAL A 17 6.02 2.17 17.00
C VAL A 17 7.32 2.40 17.75
N TRP A 18 8.44 2.46 17.02
CA TRP A 18 9.70 2.93 17.57
C TRP A 18 10.55 3.64 16.50
N ILE A 19 11.50 4.43 16.98
CA ILE A 19 12.52 5.11 16.18
C ILE A 19 13.89 4.65 16.66
N ASP A 20 14.79 4.34 15.74
CA ASP A 20 16.14 3.86 16.05
C ASP A 20 17.03 4.94 16.71
N ASP A 21 17.03 6.16 16.16
CA ASP A 21 17.68 7.34 16.74
C ASP A 21 16.64 8.45 17.02
N PRO A 22 16.24 8.66 18.29
CA PRO A 22 15.26 9.68 18.67
C PRO A 22 15.89 11.07 18.92
N ALA A 23 17.19 11.27 18.69
CA ALA A 23 17.90 12.49 19.08
C ALA A 23 17.28 13.78 18.50
N ARG A 24 16.58 13.68 17.37
CA ARG A 24 16.04 14.83 16.63
C ARG A 24 14.54 14.73 16.29
N VAL A 25 13.85 13.68 16.74
CA VAL A 25 12.42 13.44 16.45
C VAL A 25 11.69 13.02 17.71
N ALA A 26 10.55 13.67 17.97
CA ALA A 26 9.56 13.21 18.93
C ALA A 26 8.37 12.55 18.20
N LEU A 27 7.80 11.53 18.85
CA LEU A 27 6.61 10.80 18.42
C LEU A 27 5.41 11.22 19.28
N ASP A 28 4.24 11.31 18.65
CA ASP A 28 2.94 11.45 19.30
C ASP A 28 1.85 10.75 18.47
N PHE A 29 0.67 10.55 19.04
CA PHE A 29 -0.42 9.77 18.43
C PHE A 29 -1.76 10.50 18.54
N ASP A 30 -2.71 10.19 17.65
CA ASP A 30 -4.09 10.70 17.73
C ASP A 30 -4.88 10.13 18.93
N GLU A 31 -4.56 8.90 19.33
CA GLU A 31 -5.09 8.25 20.53
C GLU A 31 -3.97 7.59 21.36
N PRO A 32 -4.16 7.33 22.67
CA PRO A 32 -3.14 6.72 23.50
C PRO A 32 -2.69 5.34 23.01
N LEU A 33 -1.39 5.18 22.77
CA LEU A 33 -0.74 3.90 22.49
C LEU A 33 -0.05 3.37 23.76
N CYS A 34 -0.70 2.45 24.49
CA CYS A 34 -0.11 1.89 25.70
C CYS A 34 0.81 0.70 25.38
N PRO A 35 2.03 0.64 25.96
CA PRO A 35 2.90 -0.50 25.82
C PRO A 35 2.33 -1.73 26.55
N ALA A 36 2.51 -2.92 25.96
CA ALA A 36 1.96 -4.19 26.46
C ALA A 36 2.44 -4.59 27.88
N VAL A 37 3.48 -3.92 28.40
CA VAL A 37 4.11 -4.17 29.70
C VAL A 37 3.78 -3.12 30.77
N ALA A 38 2.84 -2.20 30.51
CA ALA A 38 2.46 -1.21 31.51
C ALA A 38 1.52 -1.79 32.57
N GLU A 39 1.94 -1.78 33.84
CA GLU A 39 1.12 -2.05 35.03
C GLU A 39 0.16 -0.89 35.39
N SER A 40 0.09 0.16 34.56
CA SER A 40 -0.64 1.40 34.85
C SER A 40 -2.05 1.44 34.25
N ASP A 41 -2.91 2.32 34.78
CA ASP A 41 -4.26 2.72 34.33
C ASP A 41 -4.32 3.33 32.89
N CYS A 42 -3.41 2.92 32.02
CA CYS A 42 -3.34 3.34 30.63
C CYS A 42 -4.46 2.64 29.85
N ILE A 43 -5.49 3.41 29.50
CA ILE A 43 -6.56 2.94 28.64
C ILE A 43 -6.08 3.12 27.20
N SER A 44 -5.71 2.02 26.54
CA SER A 44 -5.34 2.03 25.12
C SER A 44 -6.51 2.50 24.28
N GLY A 45 -6.27 3.47 23.40
CA GLY A 45 -7.17 3.80 22.30
C GLY A 45 -6.93 2.89 21.09
N ASN A 46 -7.40 3.35 19.93
CA ASN A 46 -7.15 2.76 18.62
C ASN A 46 -6.42 3.77 17.72
N PRO A 47 -5.15 4.09 18.02
CA PRO A 47 -4.41 5.10 17.27
C PRO A 47 -4.29 4.71 15.80
N SER A 48 -4.48 5.70 14.92
CA SER A 48 -4.42 5.55 13.47
C SER A 48 -3.45 6.56 12.81
N VAL A 49 -2.98 7.56 13.57
CA VAL A 49 -2.08 8.61 13.09
C VAL A 49 -0.85 8.70 13.98
N ILE A 50 0.32 8.78 13.35
CA ILE A 50 1.60 9.06 14.02
C ILE A 50 1.99 10.50 13.67
N HIS A 51 2.14 11.33 14.69
CA HIS A 51 2.67 12.68 14.57
C HIS A 51 4.17 12.67 14.83
N LEU A 52 4.94 13.12 13.84
CA LEU A 52 6.39 13.30 13.95
C LEU A 52 6.69 14.79 14.13
N ARG A 53 7.47 15.12 15.15
CA ARG A 53 7.91 16.50 15.41
C ARG A 53 9.42 16.59 15.49
N ARG A 54 10.03 17.46 14.69
CA ARG A 54 11.45 17.80 14.84
C ARG A 54 11.65 18.48 16.19
N ILE A 55 12.63 18.00 16.97
CA ILE A 55 13.05 18.63 18.22
C ILE A 55 14.45 19.24 18.05
N GLN A 56 14.82 20.12 18.98
CA GLN A 56 16.21 20.52 19.09
C GLN A 56 17.04 19.27 19.37
N GLY A 57 18.07 19.04 18.56
CA GLY A 57 18.87 17.83 18.65
C GLY A 57 19.47 17.67 20.03
N LEU A 58 19.26 16.48 20.61
CA LEU A 58 19.93 16.05 21.83
C LEU A 58 21.32 15.57 21.45
N ASP A 59 22.33 16.11 22.13
CA ASP A 59 23.71 15.64 21.98
C ASP A 59 23.95 14.53 23.01
N PHE A 60 24.20 13.32 22.51
CA PHE A 60 24.50 12.18 23.35
C PHE A 60 26.02 11.96 23.35
N GLU A 61 26.63 12.10 24.52
CA GLU A 61 28.07 11.94 24.67
C GLU A 61 28.50 10.54 24.16
N HIS A 62 29.52 10.53 23.30
CA HIS A 62 30.06 9.33 22.64
C HIS A 62 29.17 8.65 21.60
N LEU A 63 28.06 9.25 21.17
CA LEU A 63 27.28 8.76 20.04
C LEU A 63 27.40 9.71 18.83
N PRO A 64 27.78 9.20 17.65
CA PRO A 64 27.83 10.03 16.45
C PRO A 64 26.41 10.43 16.03
N SER A 65 26.24 11.66 15.57
CA SER A 65 24.95 12.10 15.03
C SER A 65 24.64 11.38 13.71
N ALA A 66 23.49 10.71 13.63
CA ALA A 66 23.03 10.11 12.39
C ALA A 66 22.38 11.16 11.47
N SER A 67 22.58 11.07 10.15
CA SER A 67 21.96 11.99 9.17
C SER A 67 20.45 11.77 8.96
N GLY A 68 19.92 10.68 9.52
CA GLY A 68 18.53 10.26 9.45
C GLY A 68 18.25 9.21 10.51
N THR A 69 17.01 8.72 10.56
CA THR A 69 16.58 7.68 11.49
C THR A 69 15.56 6.76 10.82
N LEU A 70 15.37 5.55 11.35
CA LEU A 70 14.37 4.60 10.88
C LEU A 70 13.18 4.62 11.83
N LEU A 71 11.98 4.80 11.28
CA LEU A 71 10.72 4.62 11.98
C LEU A 71 10.13 3.26 11.59
N THR A 72 9.89 2.41 12.57
CA THR A 72 9.19 1.14 12.35
C THR A 72 7.81 1.19 13.00
N VAL A 73 6.80 0.78 12.24
CA VAL A 73 5.40 0.79 12.64
C VAL A 73 4.84 -0.60 12.46
N ILE A 74 4.25 -1.14 13.52
CA ILE A 74 3.45 -2.36 13.45
C ILE A 74 1.99 -1.99 13.61
N THR A 75 1.17 -2.42 12.67
CA THR A 75 -0.28 -2.27 12.72
C THR A 75 -0.97 -3.62 12.84
N GLU A 76 -2.25 -3.59 13.16
CA GLU A 76 -3.12 -4.76 13.20
C GLU A 76 -4.45 -4.46 12.49
N ALA A 77 -4.81 -5.30 11.52
CA ALA A 77 -6.09 -5.23 10.83
C ALA A 77 -7.23 -5.79 11.70
N THR A 78 -8.48 -5.56 11.30
CA THR A 78 -9.68 -6.04 12.05
C THR A 78 -9.72 -7.56 12.27
N HIS A 79 -9.04 -8.33 11.42
CA HIS A 79 -8.95 -9.79 11.52
C HIS A 79 -7.72 -10.29 12.32
N GLY A 80 -6.93 -9.39 12.92
CA GLY A 80 -5.75 -9.73 13.71
C GLY A 80 -4.47 -9.92 12.90
N GLU A 81 -4.51 -9.69 11.59
CA GLU A 81 -3.33 -9.69 10.73
C GLU A 81 -2.42 -8.52 11.08
N ARG A 82 -1.11 -8.77 11.24
CA ARG A 82 -0.12 -7.75 11.60
C ARG A 82 0.68 -7.33 10.38
N HIS A 83 0.82 -6.02 10.17
CA HIS A 83 1.67 -5.47 9.11
C HIS A 83 2.84 -4.68 9.69
N LEU A 84 3.99 -4.75 9.03
CA LEU A 84 5.23 -4.04 9.36
C LEU A 84 5.49 -2.99 8.28
N TYR A 85 5.64 -1.74 8.69
CA TYR A 85 6.04 -0.64 7.83
C TYR A 85 7.33 0.00 8.34
N GLU A 86 8.23 0.33 7.42
CA GLU A 86 9.51 0.95 7.70
C GLU A 86 9.66 2.25 6.89
N PHE A 87 9.91 3.36 7.58
CA PHE A 87 10.08 4.68 6.98
C PHE A 87 11.44 5.25 7.34
N ARG A 88 12.25 5.53 6.32
CA ARG A 88 13.51 6.26 6.50
C ARG A 88 13.20 7.75 6.58
N ILE A 89 13.54 8.36 7.71
CA ILE A 89 13.37 9.79 7.97
C ILE A 89 14.73 10.46 7.79
N GLU A 90 14.80 11.43 6.87
CA GLU A 90 16.00 12.24 6.66
C GLU A 90 15.75 13.68 7.09
N PHE A 91 16.77 14.31 7.68
CA PHE A 91 16.65 15.67 8.19
C PHE A 91 17.12 16.68 7.17
N GLY A 92 16.18 17.37 6.52
CA GLY A 92 16.44 18.51 5.64
C GLY A 92 16.33 19.85 6.35
N ASP A 93 16.89 20.90 5.74
CA ASP A 93 16.83 22.28 6.26
C ASP A 93 15.91 23.20 5.44
N GLY A 94 15.17 22.63 4.48
CA GLY A 94 14.15 23.34 3.69
C GLY A 94 12.74 23.15 4.25
N ASP A 95 11.79 23.94 3.73
CA ASP A 95 10.37 23.71 3.98
C ASP A 95 9.92 22.43 3.24
N PRO A 96 9.20 21.52 3.92
CA PRO A 96 8.77 20.29 3.28
C PRO A 96 7.61 20.57 2.31
N ASP A 97 7.71 20.05 1.08
CA ASP A 97 6.61 20.10 0.11
C ASP A 97 5.37 19.31 0.58
N TYR A 98 5.57 18.35 1.49
CA TYR A 98 4.54 17.47 2.03
C TYR A 98 4.77 17.23 3.54
N HIS A 99 3.69 17.27 4.33
CA HIS A 99 3.74 17.08 5.79
C HIS A 99 2.93 15.87 6.28
N THR A 100 2.31 15.12 5.36
CA THR A 100 1.48 13.96 5.69
C THR A 100 1.77 12.84 4.71
N VAL A 101 2.02 11.65 5.24
CA VAL A 101 2.12 10.40 4.49
C VAL A 101 0.92 9.56 4.88
N ALA A 102 0.07 9.23 3.91
CA ALA A 102 -1.00 8.28 4.10
C ALA A 102 -0.53 6.89 3.65
N VAL A 103 -0.57 5.92 4.56
CA VAL A 103 -0.47 4.51 4.17
C VAL A 103 -1.82 4.12 3.63
N GLN A 104 -1.89 3.91 2.34
CA GLN A 104 -3.04 3.26 1.73
C GLN A 104 -2.77 1.77 1.70
N PRO A 105 -3.79 0.93 1.90
CA PRO A 105 -3.63 -0.47 1.58
C PRO A 105 -3.30 -0.48 0.09
N SER A 106 -2.06 -0.79 -0.25
CA SER A 106 -1.80 -1.29 -1.59
C SER A 106 -2.76 -2.47 -1.70
N SER A 107 -3.72 -2.39 -2.62
CA SER A 107 -4.37 -3.62 -3.05
C SER A 107 -3.26 -4.65 -3.24
N PRO A 108 -3.41 -5.92 -2.82
CA PRO A 108 -2.34 -6.93 -2.96
C PRO A 108 -2.03 -7.31 -4.43
N ILE A 109 -2.18 -6.36 -5.33
CA ILE A 109 -1.89 -6.38 -6.74
C ILE A 109 -1.21 -5.02 -6.98
N HIS A 110 -0.17 -4.90 -7.82
CA HIS A 110 0.37 -3.61 -8.32
C HIS A 110 1.70 -3.06 -7.75
N SER A 111 2.77 -3.85 -7.75
CA SER A 111 4.05 -3.34 -8.30
C SER A 111 4.48 -4.06 -9.59
N LEU A 112 4.02 -5.30 -9.81
CA LEU A 112 4.41 -6.13 -10.99
C LEU A 112 3.24 -6.61 -11.84
N LEU A 113 2.02 -6.47 -11.33
CA LEU A 113 0.77 -6.77 -12.00
C LEU A 113 0.17 -5.43 -12.41
N GLY A 114 -0.38 -5.29 -13.61
CA GLY A 114 -0.98 -4.03 -14.09
C GLY A 114 -2.15 -4.28 -15.04
N PRO A 115 -2.88 -3.23 -15.48
CA PRO A 115 -3.94 -3.37 -16.49
C PRO A 115 -3.46 -4.08 -17.77
N GLY A 116 -2.17 -3.95 -18.11
CA GLY A 116 -1.55 -4.70 -19.19
C GLY A 116 -1.51 -6.21 -18.97
N ASP A 117 -1.29 -6.66 -17.72
CA ASP A 117 -1.31 -8.09 -17.40
C ASP A 117 -2.74 -8.61 -17.33
N VAL A 118 -3.71 -7.83 -16.85
CA VAL A 118 -5.14 -8.20 -16.92
C VAL A 118 -5.58 -8.41 -18.37
N ARG A 119 -5.18 -7.52 -19.28
CA ARG A 119 -5.47 -7.64 -20.72
C ARG A 119 -4.89 -8.93 -21.29
N ARG A 120 -3.62 -9.23 -20.99
CA ARG A 120 -2.97 -10.47 -21.44
C ARG A 120 -3.63 -11.72 -20.84
N GLY A 121 -3.99 -11.67 -19.56
CA GLY A 121 -4.74 -12.72 -18.89
C GLY A 121 -6.09 -13.01 -19.52
N LEU A 122 -6.80 -11.96 -19.93
CA LEU A 122 -8.07 -12.07 -20.64
C LEU A 122 -7.91 -12.76 -22.00
N GLU A 123 -6.86 -12.44 -22.76
CA GLU A 123 -6.53 -13.12 -24.01
C GLU A 123 -6.23 -14.61 -23.79
N ILE A 124 -5.49 -14.95 -22.72
CA ILE A 124 -5.21 -16.34 -22.32
C ILE A 124 -6.50 -17.06 -21.91
N ALA A 125 -7.39 -16.40 -21.17
CA ALA A 125 -8.67 -16.97 -20.79
C ALA A 125 -9.54 -17.27 -22.03
N ALA A 126 -9.53 -16.39 -23.03
CA ALA A 126 -10.21 -16.60 -24.31
C ALA A 126 -9.60 -17.74 -25.13
N SER A 127 -8.27 -17.85 -25.19
CA SER A 127 -7.61 -18.94 -25.91
C SER A 127 -7.87 -20.31 -25.28
N ARG A 128 -8.30 -20.34 -24.01
CA ARG A 128 -8.67 -21.55 -23.25
C ARG A 128 -10.18 -21.80 -23.21
N ASP A 129 -10.97 -21.07 -23.99
CA ASP A 129 -12.44 -21.15 -23.99
C ASP A 129 -13.11 -20.86 -22.63
N LEU A 130 -12.40 -20.23 -21.69
CA LEU A 130 -12.93 -19.91 -20.35
C LEU A 130 -13.86 -18.68 -20.38
N ILE A 131 -13.58 -17.73 -21.27
CA ILE A 131 -14.36 -16.51 -21.49
C ILE A 131 -14.44 -16.28 -23.00
N ARG A 132 -15.61 -15.87 -23.51
CA ARG A 132 -15.81 -15.57 -24.94
C ARG A 132 -16.18 -14.10 -25.17
N PRO A 133 -15.81 -13.50 -26.30
CA PRO A 133 -16.11 -12.10 -26.61
C PRO A 133 -17.59 -11.71 -26.53
N GLU A 134 -18.48 -12.66 -26.78
CA GLU A 134 -19.94 -12.46 -26.77
C GLU A 134 -20.53 -12.46 -25.35
N GLN A 135 -19.76 -12.87 -24.33
CA GLN A 135 -20.23 -12.92 -22.96
C GLN A 135 -20.25 -11.53 -22.31
N ASP A 136 -21.25 -11.27 -21.47
CA ASP A 136 -21.33 -10.02 -20.69
C ASP A 136 -20.09 -9.79 -19.81
N LEU A 137 -19.45 -10.87 -19.34
CA LEU A 137 -18.22 -10.79 -18.57
C LEU A 137 -17.08 -10.15 -19.36
N TRP A 138 -16.95 -10.46 -20.66
CA TRP A 138 -15.94 -9.87 -21.53
C TRP A 138 -16.12 -8.36 -21.66
N ASN A 139 -17.36 -7.92 -21.86
CA ASN A 139 -17.68 -6.49 -21.97
C ASN A 139 -17.40 -5.74 -20.66
N ARG A 140 -17.71 -6.35 -19.51
CA ARG A 140 -17.37 -5.78 -18.20
C ARG A 140 -15.86 -5.67 -17.98
N LEU A 141 -15.10 -6.70 -18.35
CA LEU A 141 -13.63 -6.67 -18.27
C LEU A 141 -13.01 -5.62 -19.21
N LYS A 142 -13.60 -5.38 -20.38
CA LYS A 142 -13.21 -4.24 -21.23
C LYS A 142 -13.48 -2.89 -20.57
N THR A 143 -14.68 -2.70 -20.00
CA THR A 143 -15.01 -1.48 -19.26
C THR A 143 -14.02 -1.23 -18.13
N PHE A 144 -13.65 -2.26 -17.38
CA PHE A 144 -12.59 -2.19 -16.36
C PHE A 144 -11.26 -1.70 -16.95
N LEU A 145 -10.81 -2.28 -18.06
CA LEU A 145 -9.56 -1.89 -18.73
C LEU A 145 -9.60 -0.44 -19.23
N ASP A 146 -10.74 0.02 -19.73
CA ASP A 146 -10.92 1.40 -20.20
C ASP A 146 -10.90 2.41 -19.05
N LEU A 147 -11.54 2.09 -17.92
CA LEU A 147 -11.55 2.94 -16.72
C LEU A 147 -10.15 3.06 -16.10
N THR A 148 -9.41 1.96 -16.02
CA THR A 148 -8.03 1.97 -15.51
C THR A 148 -7.08 2.71 -16.44
N GLN A 149 -7.28 2.62 -17.77
CA GLN A 149 -6.53 3.42 -18.74
C GLN A 149 -6.80 4.92 -18.61
N GLN A 150 -7.98 5.33 -18.14
CA GLN A 150 -8.34 6.72 -17.84
C GLN A 150 -7.77 7.21 -16.49
N GLY A 151 -7.00 6.37 -15.78
CA GLY A 151 -6.38 6.72 -14.51
C GLY A 151 -7.25 6.45 -13.29
N LEU A 152 -8.33 5.68 -13.42
CA LEU A 152 -9.14 5.29 -12.27
C LEU A 152 -8.47 4.14 -11.50
N GLU A 153 -8.49 4.24 -10.18
CA GLU A 153 -7.96 3.23 -9.27
C GLU A 153 -8.66 1.87 -9.47
N ILE A 154 -7.90 0.78 -9.34
CA ILE A 154 -8.35 -0.57 -9.69
C ILE A 154 -9.54 -1.07 -8.89
N PRO A 155 -9.60 -0.87 -7.55
CA PRO A 155 -10.81 -1.19 -6.78
C PRO A 155 -12.05 -0.45 -7.28
N ILE A 156 -11.92 0.83 -7.61
CA ILE A 156 -13.03 1.68 -8.08
C ILE A 156 -13.44 1.28 -9.51
N ALA A 157 -12.48 1.03 -10.39
CA ALA A 157 -12.74 0.55 -11.74
C ALA A 157 -13.41 -0.84 -11.74
N SER A 158 -13.03 -1.73 -10.82
CA SER A 158 -13.62 -3.06 -10.65
C SER A 158 -15.09 -2.96 -10.24
N GLU A 159 -15.39 -2.10 -9.26
CA GLU A 159 -16.75 -1.83 -8.80
C GLU A 159 -17.62 -1.24 -9.92
N HIS A 160 -17.15 -0.19 -10.60
CA HIS A 160 -17.87 0.45 -11.71
C HIS A 160 -18.10 -0.48 -12.90
N ALA A 161 -17.18 -1.40 -13.16
CA ALA A 161 -17.31 -2.39 -14.23
C ALA A 161 -18.16 -3.60 -13.83
N GLY A 162 -18.51 -3.76 -12.55
CA GLY A 162 -19.25 -4.93 -12.05
C GLY A 162 -18.44 -6.23 -12.17
N VAL A 163 -17.14 -6.16 -11.89
CA VAL A 163 -16.20 -7.29 -11.87
C VAL A 163 -15.62 -7.45 -10.47
N SER A 164 -15.41 -8.68 -10.00
CA SER A 164 -14.76 -8.90 -8.70
C SER A 164 -13.25 -8.69 -8.79
N LEU A 165 -12.66 -8.15 -7.72
CA LEU A 165 -11.22 -8.00 -7.60
C LEU A 165 -10.49 -9.35 -7.72
N GLU A 166 -11.04 -10.43 -7.19
CA GLU A 166 -10.48 -11.78 -7.31
C GLU A 166 -10.28 -12.21 -8.78
N LEU A 167 -11.26 -11.94 -9.64
CA LEU A 167 -11.16 -12.25 -11.06
C LEU A 167 -10.10 -11.36 -11.74
N ILE A 168 -10.03 -10.08 -11.37
CA ILE A 168 -8.99 -9.16 -11.87
C ILE A 168 -7.60 -9.68 -11.48
N THR A 169 -7.40 -10.09 -10.22
CA THR A 169 -6.14 -10.68 -9.74
C THR A 169 -5.78 -11.92 -10.55
N GLN A 170 -6.72 -12.85 -10.71
CA GLN A 170 -6.48 -14.10 -11.42
C GLN A 170 -6.04 -13.87 -12.87
N LEU A 171 -6.70 -12.97 -13.58
CA LEU A 171 -6.31 -12.61 -14.95
C LEU A 171 -4.94 -11.94 -14.96
N ALA A 172 -4.68 -11.00 -14.05
CA ALA A 172 -3.38 -10.34 -13.96
C ALA A 172 -2.24 -11.34 -13.72
N GLU A 173 -2.43 -12.32 -12.84
CA GLU A 173 -1.44 -13.37 -12.59
C GLU A 173 -1.15 -14.23 -13.82
N TRP A 174 -2.19 -14.64 -14.55
CA TRP A 174 -2.01 -15.38 -15.81
C TRP A 174 -1.25 -14.56 -16.84
N GLY A 175 -1.58 -13.26 -16.94
CA GLY A 175 -0.89 -12.34 -17.84
C GLY A 175 0.57 -12.11 -17.45
N ALA A 176 0.89 -11.97 -16.16
CA ALA A 176 2.26 -11.77 -15.72
C ALA A 176 3.12 -13.01 -15.92
N ARG A 177 2.59 -14.22 -15.64
CA ARG A 177 3.29 -15.48 -15.94
C ARG A 177 3.64 -15.60 -17.43
N ALA A 178 2.72 -15.23 -18.32
CA ALA A 178 2.97 -15.27 -19.76
C ALA A 178 3.94 -14.17 -20.26
N ARG A 179 4.11 -13.08 -19.50
CA ARG A 179 5.11 -12.05 -19.78
C ARG A 179 6.51 -12.53 -19.43
N ASP A 180 6.62 -13.16 -18.26
CA ASP A 180 7.91 -13.53 -17.67
C ASP A 180 8.44 -14.87 -18.23
N ASP A 181 7.55 -15.76 -18.70
CA ASP A 181 7.88 -17.02 -19.37
C ASP A 181 7.06 -17.15 -20.68
N PRO A 182 7.48 -16.48 -21.77
CA PRO A 182 6.80 -16.59 -23.05
C PRO A 182 6.97 -18.02 -23.60
N PRO A 183 5.90 -18.65 -24.13
CA PRO A 183 6.01 -19.99 -24.68
C PRO A 183 7.08 -20.02 -25.78
N LEU A 184 8.01 -20.98 -25.67
CA LEU A 184 9.08 -21.18 -26.64
C LEU A 184 8.48 -21.34 -28.04
N THR A 185 8.62 -20.31 -28.88
CA THR A 185 8.23 -20.39 -30.28
C THR A 185 9.17 -21.35 -30.99
N SER A 186 8.63 -22.36 -31.66
CA SER A 186 9.40 -23.40 -32.36
C SER A 186 10.07 -22.90 -33.66
N THR A 187 10.67 -21.71 -33.62
CA THR A 187 11.34 -21.10 -34.79
C THR A 187 12.86 -21.07 -34.68
N ASP A 188 13.44 -21.52 -33.57
CA ASP A 188 14.87 -21.82 -33.48
C ASP A 188 15.10 -23.34 -33.52
N ARG A 189 15.13 -23.89 -34.72
CA ARG A 189 15.70 -25.22 -34.98
C ARG A 189 16.54 -25.21 -36.24
#